data_AF-X1SHS0-F1
#
_entry.id   AF-X1SHS0-F1
#
_cell.length_a   1.000
_cell.length_b   1.000
_cell.length_c   1.000
_cell.angle_alpha   90.00
_cell.angle_beta   90.00
_cell.angle_gamma   90.00
#
_symmetry.space_group_name_H-M   'P 1'
#
loop_
_entity.id
_entity.type
_entity.pdbx_description
1 polymer ?
#
loop_
_entity_poly.entity_id
_entity_poly.type
_entity_poly.pdbx_seq_one_letter_code
_entity_poly.pdbx_strand_id
1 'polypeptide(L)'
;TTANILMPCGSGSMPPQAEVPQAVDNWNQIHHGIEMKFATPKEFFHTLERSGKKFEVIEGELYDDELVDVFPQVCSSRTWIIQGSRECEGLLTTAEEFATIAWLLGAQYPTNELQEAWEKLLFVAFHDVITGCGVDEIYQDVREIFSSLRIKLTRILNESLTYITEKINTNGKGTVVFNPLPWQTRNWAEISDKKCFIAEVPPLGYKVYNTTTQNKGTANRIK
;
A
#
# COMPACT_ATOMS: atom_id res chain seq x y z
N THR A 1 4.06 23.05 -27.80
CA THR A 1 5.23 23.80 -27.32
C THR A 1 4.83 25.21 -26.86
N THR A 2 5.41 25.71 -25.75
CA THR A 2 5.27 27.11 -25.30
C THR A 2 6.64 27.79 -25.33
N ALA A 3 6.71 29.10 -25.06
CA ALA A 3 7.99 29.81 -24.93
C ALA A 3 8.72 29.49 -23.61
N ASN A 4 8.06 28.83 -22.66
CA ASN A 4 8.65 28.44 -21.37
C ASN A 4 9.28 27.06 -21.51
N ILE A 5 10.55 26.95 -21.14
CA ILE A 5 11.33 25.72 -21.16
C ILE A 5 11.59 25.33 -19.70
N LEU A 6 11.27 24.08 -19.33
CA LEU A 6 11.64 23.51 -18.05
C LEU A 6 13.03 22.90 -18.16
N MET A 7 13.95 23.34 -17.29
CA MET A 7 15.28 22.76 -17.17
C MET A 7 15.42 22.21 -15.75
N PRO A 8 15.25 20.89 -15.53
CA PRO A 8 15.49 20.28 -14.23
C PRO A 8 16.93 20.52 -13.78
N CYS A 9 17.12 21.11 -12.60
CA CYS A 9 18.43 21.38 -12.02
C CYS A 9 18.76 20.33 -10.97
N GLY A 10 19.40 19.24 -11.39
CA GLY A 10 19.83 18.15 -10.51
C GLY A 10 19.67 16.78 -11.15
N SER A 11 20.14 15.75 -10.45
CA SER A 11 19.99 14.34 -10.80
C SER A 11 19.89 13.49 -9.53
N GLY A 12 19.75 12.17 -9.70
CA GLY A 12 19.68 11.24 -8.57
C GLY A 12 20.86 11.42 -7.61
N SER A 13 20.55 11.68 -6.34
CA SER A 13 21.53 11.86 -5.25
C SER A 13 22.50 13.05 -5.41
N MET A 14 22.20 14.02 -6.28
CA MET A 14 23.06 15.19 -6.50
C MET A 14 22.82 16.26 -5.42
N PRO A 15 23.87 16.78 -4.75
CA PRO A 15 23.73 17.89 -3.82
C PRO A 15 23.40 19.20 -4.57
N PRO A 16 22.90 20.23 -3.85
CA PRO A 16 22.71 21.56 -4.44
C PRO A 16 24.02 22.11 -5.03
N GLN A 17 23.93 22.61 -6.26
CA GLN A 17 25.07 23.11 -7.02
C GLN A 17 25.28 24.60 -6.74
N ALA A 18 26.37 24.93 -6.05
CA ALA A 18 26.67 26.29 -5.60
C ALA A 18 26.97 27.26 -6.76
N GLU A 19 27.38 26.74 -7.91
CA GLU A 19 27.70 27.48 -9.12
C GLU A 19 26.46 27.94 -9.91
N VAL A 20 25.29 27.33 -9.69
CA VAL A 20 24.08 27.58 -10.50
C VAL A 20 23.59 29.03 -10.41
N PRO A 21 23.53 29.69 -9.24
CA PRO A 21 23.16 31.12 -9.17
C PRO A 21 24.03 32.00 -10.08
N GLN A 22 25.35 31.83 -10.03
CA GLN A 22 26.26 32.60 -10.87
C GLN A 22 26.08 32.26 -12.36
N ALA A 23 25.80 31.00 -12.69
CA ALA A 23 25.55 30.59 -14.07
C ALA A 23 24.26 31.25 -14.64
N VAL A 24 23.19 31.33 -13.84
CA VAL A 24 21.94 32.02 -14.20
C VAL A 24 22.18 33.52 -14.39
N ASP A 25 22.91 34.16 -13.48
CA ASP A 25 23.25 35.58 -13.58
C ASP A 25 24.06 35.87 -14.86
N ASN A 26 25.09 35.06 -15.11
CA ASN A 26 25.92 35.18 -16.32
C ASN A 26 25.08 34.97 -17.60
N TRP A 27 24.17 33.99 -17.60
CA TRP A 27 23.27 33.75 -18.73
C TRP A 27 22.43 34.99 -19.05
N ASN A 28 21.80 35.57 -18.03
CA ASN A 28 20.92 36.73 -18.18
C ASN A 28 21.67 38.02 -18.57
N GLN A 29 22.96 38.13 -18.22
CA GLN A 29 23.81 39.23 -18.70
C GLN A 29 24.16 39.11 -20.18
N ILE A 30 24.33 37.89 -20.69
CA ILE A 30 24.77 37.63 -22.07
C ILE A 30 23.57 37.55 -23.04
N HIS A 31 22.42 37.04 -22.58
CA HIS A 31 21.26 36.76 -23.42
C HIS A 31 20.08 37.69 -23.09
N HIS A 32 19.88 38.73 -23.90
CA HIS A 32 18.82 39.73 -23.65
C HIS A 32 17.42 39.34 -24.16
N GLY A 33 17.29 38.24 -24.91
CA GLY A 33 16.01 37.78 -25.48
C GLY A 33 15.41 36.53 -24.82
N ILE A 34 16.14 35.91 -23.89
CA ILE A 34 15.72 34.68 -23.20
C ILE A 34 16.16 34.78 -21.74
N GLU A 35 15.18 34.91 -20.85
CA GLU A 35 15.42 34.97 -19.41
C GLU A 35 15.49 33.56 -18.81
N MET A 36 16.54 33.31 -18.02
CA MET A 36 16.64 32.15 -17.15
C MET A 36 16.27 32.55 -15.73
N LYS A 37 15.37 31.80 -15.10
CA LYS A 37 14.92 32.05 -13.72
C LYS A 37 14.92 30.77 -12.90
N PHE A 38 15.21 30.90 -11.61
CA PHE A 38 14.88 29.87 -10.64
C PHE A 38 13.36 29.77 -10.52
N ALA A 39 12.83 28.57 -10.73
CA ALA A 39 11.40 28.32 -10.62
C ALA A 39 11.16 26.96 -9.98
N THR A 40 10.08 26.90 -9.21
CA THR A 40 9.50 25.65 -8.74
C THR A 40 8.69 24.98 -9.85
N PRO A 41 8.47 23.65 -9.78
CA PRO A 41 7.54 22.98 -10.70
C PRO A 41 6.16 23.65 -10.72
N LYS A 42 5.66 24.08 -9.55
CA LYS A 42 4.38 24.77 -9.40
C LYS A 42 4.30 26.05 -10.24
N GLU A 43 5.33 26.91 -10.19
CA GLU A 43 5.35 28.16 -10.96
C GLU A 43 5.42 27.90 -12.47
N PHE A 44 6.16 26.87 -12.89
CA PHE A 44 6.24 26.46 -14.28
C PHE A 44 4.86 26.00 -14.80
N PHE A 45 4.21 25.07 -14.09
CA PHE A 45 2.89 24.56 -14.49
C PHE A 45 1.81 25.65 -14.49
N HIS A 46 1.79 26.55 -13.49
CA HIS A 46 0.87 27.70 -13.52
C HIS A 46 1.09 28.62 -14.72
N THR A 47 2.34 28.77 -15.18
CA THR A 47 2.64 29.56 -16.39
C THR A 47 2.12 28.86 -17.64
N LEU A 48 2.26 27.53 -17.73
CA LEU A 48 1.72 26.74 -18.84
C LEU A 48 0.18 26.81 -18.89
N GLU A 49 -0.49 26.65 -17.75
CA GLU A 49 -1.95 26.71 -17.65
C GLU A 49 -2.50 28.08 -18.09
N ARG A 50 -1.83 29.17 -17.70
CA ARG A 50 -2.20 30.54 -18.10
C ARG A 50 -1.98 30.84 -19.57
N SER A 51 -1.16 30.06 -20.28
CA SER A 51 -0.92 30.27 -21.70
C SER A 51 -2.17 30.08 -22.57
N GLY A 52 -3.22 29.44 -22.03
CA GLY A 52 -4.46 29.15 -22.78
C GLY A 52 -4.27 28.17 -23.93
N LYS A 53 -3.07 27.58 -24.06
CA LYS A 53 -2.76 26.62 -25.11
C LYS A 53 -3.46 25.30 -24.82
N LYS A 54 -4.05 24.72 -25.87
CA LYS A 54 -4.52 23.34 -25.84
C LYS A 54 -3.34 22.41 -26.12
N PHE A 55 -3.08 21.49 -25.19
CA PHE A 55 -2.09 20.44 -25.35
C PHE A 55 -2.75 19.19 -25.93
N GLU A 56 -1.93 18.34 -26.52
CA GLU A 56 -2.36 17.00 -26.94
C GLU A 56 -2.74 16.18 -25.71
N VAL A 57 -3.77 15.34 -25.86
CA VAL A 57 -4.25 14.44 -24.82
C VAL A 57 -3.81 13.03 -25.20
N ILE A 58 -3.08 12.38 -24.29
CA ILE A 58 -2.73 10.97 -24.39
C ILE A 58 -3.58 10.25 -23.34
N GLU A 59 -4.31 9.22 -23.76
CA GLU A 59 -5.23 8.45 -22.91
C GLU A 59 -4.73 7.02 -22.73
N GLY A 60 -4.86 6.48 -21.51
CA GLY A 60 -4.46 5.11 -21.17
C GLY A 60 -3.27 5.04 -20.21
N GLU A 61 -2.74 3.83 -20.04
CA GLU A 61 -1.52 3.59 -19.28
C GLU A 61 -0.30 4.01 -20.11
N LEU A 62 0.65 4.71 -19.49
CA LEU A 62 1.91 5.11 -20.14
C LEU A 62 2.92 3.95 -20.15
N TYR A 63 2.49 2.79 -20.68
CA TYR A 63 3.31 1.60 -20.94
C TYR A 63 3.61 1.54 -22.44
N ASP A 64 4.52 2.40 -22.88
CA ASP A 64 4.89 2.55 -24.29
C ASP A 64 6.41 2.58 -24.39
N ASP A 65 7.00 1.51 -24.92
CA ASP A 65 8.44 1.31 -25.05
C ASP A 65 9.08 2.19 -26.14
N GLU A 66 8.28 2.78 -27.03
CA GLU A 66 8.75 3.79 -27.98
C GLU A 66 8.88 5.17 -27.30
N LEU A 67 8.05 5.45 -26.28
CA LEU A 67 8.01 6.73 -25.58
C LEU A 67 8.81 6.76 -24.28
N VAL A 68 8.89 5.64 -23.55
CA VAL A 68 9.51 5.54 -22.22
C VAL A 68 10.14 4.17 -22.03
N ASP A 69 11.36 4.12 -21.47
CA ASP A 69 11.94 2.86 -21.03
C ASP A 69 11.13 2.29 -19.85
N VAL A 70 10.46 1.16 -20.09
CA VAL A 70 9.70 0.45 -19.06
C VAL A 70 10.45 -0.82 -18.66
N PHE A 71 10.52 -1.08 -17.35
CA PHE A 71 11.26 -2.20 -16.77
C PHE A 71 10.33 -3.25 -16.13
N PRO A 72 9.42 -3.91 -16.89
CA PRO A 72 8.41 -4.80 -16.31
C PRO A 72 9.00 -6.04 -15.62
N GLN A 73 10.25 -6.41 -15.96
CA GLN A 73 10.90 -7.59 -15.39
C GLN A 73 11.17 -7.44 -13.89
N VAL A 74 11.16 -6.21 -13.35
CA VAL A 74 11.32 -5.94 -11.92
C VAL A 74 10.27 -6.66 -11.05
N CYS A 75 9.11 -6.96 -11.61
CA CYS A 75 8.06 -7.72 -10.92
C CYS A 75 8.47 -9.16 -10.56
N SER A 76 9.56 -9.67 -11.15
CA SER A 76 10.11 -11.00 -10.87
C SER A 76 11.34 -10.97 -9.96
N SER A 77 11.95 -9.80 -9.77
CA SER A 77 13.11 -9.61 -8.91
C SER A 77 12.72 -9.81 -7.45
N ARG A 78 13.42 -10.70 -6.75
CA ARG A 78 13.25 -10.94 -5.30
C ARG A 78 11.77 -11.06 -4.91
N THR A 79 11.02 -11.92 -5.58
CA THR A 79 9.55 -12.06 -5.47
C THR A 79 8.99 -12.08 -4.04
N TRP A 80 9.77 -12.56 -3.06
CA TRP A 80 9.40 -12.52 -1.64
C TRP A 80 9.08 -11.10 -1.12
N ILE A 81 9.65 -10.05 -1.72
CA ILE A 81 9.37 -8.65 -1.35
C ILE A 81 7.93 -8.29 -1.73
N ILE A 82 7.53 -8.60 -2.97
CA ILE A 82 6.17 -8.34 -3.47
C ILE A 82 5.16 -9.16 -2.69
N GLN A 83 5.45 -10.44 -2.43
CA GLN A 83 4.60 -11.32 -1.62
C GLN A 83 4.45 -10.79 -0.18
N GLY A 84 5.56 -10.42 0.45
CA GLY A 84 5.56 -9.87 1.81
C GLY A 84 4.84 -8.53 1.91
N SER A 85 5.01 -7.66 0.92
CA SER A 85 4.30 -6.38 0.82
C SER A 85 2.80 -6.60 0.70
N ARG A 86 2.37 -7.50 -0.21
CA ARG A 86 0.95 -7.83 -0.39
C ARG A 86 0.32 -8.46 0.86
N GLU A 87 1.05 -9.34 1.54
CA GLU A 87 0.61 -9.93 2.81
C GLU A 87 0.43 -8.85 3.89
N CYS A 88 1.42 -7.97 4.06
CA CYS A 88 1.36 -6.90 5.05
C CYS A 88 0.29 -5.86 4.73
N GLU A 89 0.09 -5.51 3.45
CA GLU A 89 -0.99 -4.63 2.99
C GLU A 89 -2.37 -5.22 3.34
N GLY A 90 -2.58 -6.50 3.04
CA GLY A 90 -3.83 -7.19 3.39
C GLY A 90 -4.07 -7.25 4.89
N LEU A 91 -3.02 -7.53 5.67
CA LEU A 91 -3.11 -7.55 7.13
C LEU A 91 -3.35 -6.15 7.72
N LEU A 92 -2.72 -5.12 7.18
CA LEU A 92 -2.85 -3.72 7.62
C LEU A 92 -4.27 -3.22 7.40
N THR A 93 -4.79 -3.38 6.19
CA THR A 93 -6.16 -2.98 5.83
C THR A 93 -7.19 -3.74 6.67
N THR A 94 -7.01 -5.05 6.87
CA THR A 94 -7.90 -5.86 7.72
C THR A 94 -7.85 -5.43 9.18
N ALA A 95 -6.65 -5.18 9.72
CA ALA A 95 -6.48 -4.73 11.10
C ALA A 95 -7.12 -3.35 11.34
N GLU A 96 -6.94 -2.43 10.42
CA GLU A 96 -7.55 -1.08 10.45
C GLU A 96 -9.08 -1.13 10.36
N GLU A 97 -9.62 -1.99 9.49
CA GLU A 97 -11.06 -2.19 9.35
C GLU A 97 -11.69 -2.66 10.67
N PHE A 98 -11.16 -3.73 11.28
CA PHE A 98 -11.70 -4.24 12.53
C PHE A 98 -11.42 -3.32 13.72
N ALA A 99 -10.29 -2.61 13.75
CA ALA A 99 -10.03 -1.59 14.75
C ALA A 99 -11.04 -0.44 14.65
N THR A 100 -11.45 -0.06 13.44
CA THR A 100 -12.49 0.94 13.20
C THR A 100 -13.83 0.46 13.74
N ILE A 101 -14.21 -0.79 13.45
CA ILE A 101 -15.46 -1.40 13.96
C ILE A 101 -15.43 -1.46 15.50
N ALA A 102 -14.32 -1.91 16.08
CA ALA A 102 -14.17 -1.97 17.53
C ALA A 102 -14.26 -0.58 18.17
N TRP A 103 -13.66 0.44 17.55
CA TRP A 103 -13.75 1.83 18.00
C TRP A 103 -15.18 2.37 17.96
N LEU A 104 -15.93 2.11 16.88
CA LEU A 104 -17.36 2.47 16.78
C LEU A 104 -18.21 1.78 17.86
N LEU A 105 -17.77 0.62 18.35
CA LEU A 105 -18.41 -0.13 19.44
C LEU A 105 -17.88 0.27 20.84
N GLY A 106 -16.96 1.22 20.92
CA GLY A 106 -16.46 1.81 22.17
C GLY A 106 -15.04 1.42 22.58
N ALA A 107 -14.26 0.74 21.73
CA ALA A 107 -12.83 0.54 21.98
C ALA A 107 -12.02 1.82 21.70
N GLN A 108 -10.76 1.85 22.12
CA GLN A 108 -9.83 2.90 21.68
C GLN A 108 -9.28 2.55 20.29
N TYR A 109 -9.21 3.56 19.41
CA TYR A 109 -8.61 3.38 18.08
C TYR A 109 -7.08 3.50 18.16
N PRO A 110 -6.31 2.55 17.61
CA PRO A 110 -4.85 2.53 17.71
C PRO A 110 -4.17 3.44 16.65
N THR A 111 -4.49 4.74 16.67
CA THR A 111 -4.06 5.73 15.64
C THR A 111 -2.56 5.71 15.36
N ASN A 112 -1.74 5.94 16.40
CA ASN A 112 -0.28 6.06 16.24
C ASN A 112 0.33 4.73 15.75
N GLU A 113 -0.28 3.63 16.15
CA GLU A 113 0.22 2.31 15.81
C GLU A 113 0.00 1.97 14.33
N LEU A 114 -1.20 2.27 13.83
CA LEU A 114 -1.56 2.13 12.42
C LEU A 114 -0.81 3.13 11.55
N GLN A 115 -0.63 4.37 12.01
CA GLN A 115 0.17 5.37 11.29
C GLN A 115 1.61 4.87 11.06
N GLU A 116 2.29 4.39 12.11
CA GLU A 116 3.65 3.84 11.98
C GLU A 116 3.67 2.62 11.04
N ALA A 117 2.63 1.79 11.07
CA ALA A 117 2.53 0.63 10.18
C ALA A 117 2.35 1.04 8.70
N TRP A 118 1.52 2.06 8.43
CA TRP A 118 1.38 2.65 7.10
C TRP A 118 2.69 3.27 6.60
N GLU A 119 3.37 4.06 7.44
CA GLU A 119 4.66 4.68 7.10
C GLU A 119 5.71 3.62 6.72
N LYS A 120 5.80 2.52 7.49
CA LYS A 120 6.70 1.41 7.19
C LYS A 120 6.34 0.67 5.90
N LEU A 121 5.05 0.43 5.65
CA LEU A 121 4.62 -0.24 4.41
C LEU A 121 4.88 0.65 3.18
N LEU A 122 4.62 1.95 3.28
CA LEU A 122 4.89 2.93 2.23
C LEU A 122 6.38 3.11 1.96
N PHE A 123 7.23 2.97 2.99
CA PHE A 123 8.68 2.91 2.80
C PHE A 123 9.09 1.72 1.92
N VAL A 124 8.50 0.55 2.14
CA VAL A 124 8.75 -0.64 1.30
C VAL A 124 8.23 -0.44 -0.13
N ALA A 125 7.19 0.38 -0.33
CA ALA A 125 6.64 0.71 -1.65
C ALA A 125 7.53 1.65 -2.48
N PHE A 126 8.65 2.16 -1.94
CA PHE A 126 9.62 2.92 -2.71
C PHE A 126 10.12 2.09 -3.90
N HIS A 127 10.18 2.70 -5.09
CA HIS A 127 10.41 1.97 -6.33
C HIS A 127 11.67 1.09 -6.27
N ASP A 128 12.82 1.58 -5.80
CA ASP A 128 14.03 0.75 -5.72
C ASP A 128 13.94 -0.40 -4.69
N VAL A 129 13.06 -0.26 -3.69
CA VAL A 129 12.86 -1.29 -2.66
C VAL A 129 11.90 -2.36 -3.17
N ILE A 130 10.68 -1.98 -3.59
CA ILE A 130 9.64 -2.94 -4.03
C ILE A 130 10.05 -3.70 -5.29
N THR A 131 10.82 -3.07 -6.18
CA THR A 131 11.33 -3.67 -7.42
C THR A 131 12.57 -4.54 -7.22
N GLY A 132 13.14 -4.56 -6.01
CA GLY A 132 14.25 -5.44 -5.70
C GLY A 132 15.59 -5.06 -6.38
N CYS A 133 15.77 -3.80 -6.83
CA CYS A 133 16.94 -3.36 -7.59
C CYS A 133 18.08 -2.71 -6.77
N GLY A 134 17.99 -2.75 -5.44
CA GLY A 134 19.04 -2.32 -4.52
C GLY A 134 20.07 -3.41 -4.18
N VAL A 135 21.01 -3.05 -3.31
CA VAL A 135 22.04 -3.95 -2.77
C VAL A 135 21.45 -4.92 -1.73
N ASP A 136 22.12 -6.03 -1.42
CA ASP A 136 21.54 -7.06 -0.54
C ASP A 136 21.30 -6.56 0.90
N GLU A 137 22.14 -5.65 1.38
CA GLU A 137 22.16 -5.16 2.75
C GLU A 137 20.86 -4.45 3.13
N ILE A 138 20.27 -3.65 2.22
CA ILE A 138 19.04 -2.90 2.51
C ILE A 138 17.83 -3.82 2.69
N TYR A 139 17.89 -5.05 2.16
CA TYR A 139 16.77 -5.99 2.24
C TYR A 139 16.69 -6.72 3.57
N GLN A 140 17.72 -6.63 4.41
CA GLN A 140 17.61 -7.08 5.80
C GLN A 140 16.60 -6.20 6.56
N ASP A 141 16.66 -4.88 6.37
CA ASP A 141 15.70 -3.94 6.97
C ASP A 141 14.27 -4.22 6.49
N VAL A 142 14.09 -4.56 5.20
CA VAL A 142 12.77 -4.94 4.65
C VAL A 142 12.21 -6.19 5.34
N ARG A 143 13.05 -7.19 5.64
CA ARG A 143 12.60 -8.38 6.39
C ARG A 143 12.17 -8.01 7.81
N GLU A 144 12.92 -7.13 8.46
CA GLU A 144 12.62 -6.66 9.82
C GLU A 144 11.34 -5.83 9.85
N ILE A 145 11.13 -4.97 8.87
CA ILE A 145 9.87 -4.24 8.66
C ILE A 145 8.71 -5.23 8.54
N PHE A 146 8.78 -6.22 7.64
CA PHE A 146 7.70 -7.18 7.49
C PHE A 146 7.45 -8.00 8.76
N SER A 147 8.50 -8.40 9.48
CA SER A 147 8.35 -9.10 10.76
C SER A 147 7.63 -8.23 11.80
N SER A 148 8.06 -6.98 11.93
CA SER A 148 7.44 -5.98 12.83
C SER A 148 5.98 -5.74 12.49
N LEU A 149 5.65 -5.55 11.19
CA LEU A 149 4.29 -5.34 10.71
C LEU A 149 3.40 -6.56 11.02
N ARG A 150 3.85 -7.78 10.72
CA ARG A 150 3.09 -9.00 11.03
C ARG A 150 2.73 -9.09 12.50
N ILE A 151 3.70 -8.89 13.39
CA ILE A 151 3.48 -8.96 14.85
C ILE A 151 2.49 -7.89 15.30
N LYS A 152 2.73 -6.63 14.92
CA LYS A 152 1.96 -5.48 15.38
C LYS A 152 0.53 -5.52 14.87
N LEU A 153 0.33 -5.79 13.59
CA LEU A 153 -0.99 -5.81 12.97
C LEU A 153 -1.80 -7.04 13.36
N THR A 154 -1.17 -8.19 13.54
CA THR A 154 -1.85 -9.38 14.08
C THR A 154 -2.36 -9.11 15.49
N ARG A 155 -1.57 -8.40 16.33
CA ARG A 155 -2.01 -8.00 17.66
C ARG A 155 -3.23 -7.06 17.60
N ILE A 156 -3.15 -5.98 16.82
CA ILE A 156 -4.26 -5.02 16.66
C ILE A 156 -5.53 -5.73 16.17
N LEU A 157 -5.39 -6.62 15.18
CA LEU A 157 -6.50 -7.40 14.64
C LEU A 157 -7.10 -8.30 15.73
N ASN A 158 -6.29 -9.04 16.47
CA ASN A 158 -6.77 -9.94 17.51
C ASN A 158 -7.46 -9.20 18.66
N GLU A 159 -6.90 -8.08 19.10
CA GLU A 159 -7.51 -7.23 20.14
C GLU A 159 -8.88 -6.69 19.66
N SER A 160 -8.95 -6.23 18.41
CA SER A 160 -10.18 -5.72 17.82
C SER A 160 -11.24 -6.81 17.68
N LEU A 161 -10.88 -7.98 17.14
CA LEU A 161 -11.79 -9.12 17.01
C LEU A 161 -12.27 -9.65 18.36
N THR A 162 -11.40 -9.65 19.38
CA THR A 162 -11.77 -10.04 20.75
C THR A 162 -12.81 -9.07 21.31
N TYR A 163 -12.55 -7.76 21.22
CA TYR A 163 -13.48 -6.72 21.68
C TYR A 163 -14.85 -6.80 20.99
N ILE A 164 -14.87 -7.05 19.67
CA ILE A 164 -16.11 -7.22 18.91
C ILE A 164 -16.83 -8.50 19.36
N THR A 165 -16.10 -9.60 19.52
CA THR A 165 -16.64 -10.91 19.93
C THR A 165 -17.31 -10.86 21.30
N GLU A 166 -16.76 -10.11 22.26
CA GLU A 166 -17.35 -9.92 23.59
C GLU A 166 -18.75 -9.27 23.56
N LYS A 167 -19.10 -8.59 22.47
CA LYS A 167 -20.42 -7.95 22.27
C LYS A 167 -21.40 -8.82 21.49
N ILE A 168 -20.97 -9.99 21.02
CA ILE A 168 -21.80 -10.91 20.23
C ILE A 168 -22.44 -11.93 21.17
N ASN A 169 -23.76 -12.04 21.14
CA ASN A 169 -24.45 -13.12 21.85
C ASN A 169 -24.26 -14.44 21.10
N THR A 170 -23.43 -15.33 21.64
CA THR A 170 -23.15 -16.66 21.09
C THR A 170 -24.16 -17.74 21.52
N ASN A 171 -25.14 -17.42 22.37
CA ASN A 171 -26.06 -18.38 22.98
C ASN A 171 -25.37 -19.61 23.61
N GLY A 172 -24.16 -19.43 24.16
CA GLY A 172 -23.34 -20.48 24.75
C GLY A 172 -22.02 -20.72 24.01
N LYS A 173 -21.70 -21.98 23.67
CA LYS A 173 -20.46 -22.36 22.97
C LYS A 173 -20.61 -22.17 21.46
N GLY A 174 -20.04 -21.09 20.93
CA GLY A 174 -20.01 -20.81 19.50
C GLY A 174 -18.67 -20.25 19.05
N THR A 175 -18.32 -20.47 17.78
CA THR A 175 -17.19 -19.83 17.12
C THR A 175 -17.71 -18.71 16.24
N VAL A 176 -17.18 -17.50 16.41
CA VAL A 176 -17.47 -16.38 15.51
C VAL A 176 -16.49 -16.41 14.35
N VAL A 177 -17.00 -16.40 13.13
CA VAL A 177 -16.21 -16.27 11.91
C VAL A 177 -16.51 -14.92 11.28
N PHE A 178 -15.47 -14.14 11.04
CA PHE A 178 -15.54 -12.82 10.41
C PHE A 178 -15.14 -12.89 8.93
N ASN A 179 -15.72 -12.02 8.12
CA ASN A 179 -15.39 -11.84 6.70
C ASN A 179 -15.01 -10.37 6.46
N PRO A 180 -13.72 -10.06 6.26
CA PRO A 180 -13.27 -8.70 5.96
C PRO A 180 -13.53 -8.29 4.51
N LEU A 181 -14.07 -9.17 3.67
CA LEU A 181 -14.28 -8.87 2.25
C LEU A 181 -15.61 -8.14 2.04
N PRO A 182 -15.69 -7.21 1.05
CA PRO A 182 -16.91 -6.49 0.72
C PRO A 182 -17.91 -7.33 -0.09
N TRP A 183 -17.69 -8.64 -0.22
CA TRP A 183 -18.62 -9.59 -0.83
C TRP A 183 -18.81 -10.82 0.07
N GLN A 184 -19.89 -11.56 -0.19
CA GLN A 184 -20.18 -12.78 0.57
C GLN A 184 -19.13 -13.85 0.28
N THR A 185 -18.64 -14.48 1.34
CA THR A 185 -17.62 -15.53 1.23
C THR A 185 -18.21 -16.86 1.65
N ARG A 186 -18.06 -17.88 0.80
CA ARG A 186 -18.34 -19.29 1.13
C ARG A 186 -17.06 -20.10 0.96
N ASN A 187 -16.41 -20.46 2.05
CA ASN A 187 -15.16 -21.20 2.01
C ASN A 187 -15.03 -22.20 3.18
N TRP A 188 -14.06 -23.09 3.09
CA TRP A 188 -13.66 -23.93 4.20
C TRP A 188 -13.01 -23.09 5.30
N ALA A 189 -13.51 -23.22 6.52
CA ALA A 189 -12.87 -22.71 7.72
C ALA A 189 -12.30 -23.88 8.52
N GLU A 190 -11.03 -23.80 8.88
CA GLU A 190 -10.37 -24.76 9.76
C GLU A 190 -10.14 -24.11 11.13
N ILE A 191 -10.67 -24.75 12.18
CA ILE A 191 -10.39 -24.41 13.58
C ILE A 191 -9.43 -25.45 14.14
N SER A 192 -8.67 -25.08 15.17
CA SER A 192 -7.75 -25.95 15.91
C SER A 192 -8.30 -27.39 16.07
N ASP A 193 -7.41 -28.36 15.87
CA ASP A 193 -7.68 -29.81 15.84
C ASP A 193 -8.43 -30.35 14.59
N LYS A 194 -8.16 -29.80 13.40
CA LYS A 194 -8.66 -30.30 12.09
C LYS A 194 -10.18 -30.31 11.97
N LYS A 195 -10.87 -29.45 12.72
CA LYS A 195 -12.32 -29.27 12.56
C LYS A 195 -12.54 -28.31 11.41
N CYS A 196 -12.94 -28.87 10.27
CA CYS A 196 -13.25 -28.09 9.09
C CYS A 196 -14.76 -28.04 8.85
N PHE A 197 -15.28 -26.87 8.52
CA PHE A 197 -16.68 -26.69 8.12
C PHE A 197 -16.76 -25.64 7.01
N ILE A 198 -17.86 -25.65 6.27
CA ILE A 198 -18.14 -24.60 5.29
C ILE A 198 -18.69 -23.39 6.04
N ALA A 199 -17.93 -22.29 6.02
CA ALA A 199 -18.37 -21.00 6.50
C ALA A 199 -18.91 -20.18 5.33
N GLU A 200 -20.16 -19.75 5.46
CA GLU A 200 -20.82 -18.80 4.58
C GLU A 200 -21.11 -17.53 5.39
N VAL A 201 -20.32 -16.48 5.13
CA VAL A 201 -20.27 -15.26 5.96
C VAL A 201 -20.59 -14.05 5.09
N PRO A 202 -21.50 -13.16 5.52
CA PRO A 202 -21.88 -11.97 4.75
C PRO A 202 -20.70 -11.01 4.56
N PRO A 203 -20.77 -10.09 3.57
CA PRO A 203 -19.79 -9.02 3.40
C PRO A 203 -19.54 -8.22 4.69
N LEU A 204 -18.28 -7.88 4.98
CA LEU A 204 -17.86 -7.03 6.12
C LEU A 204 -18.56 -7.41 7.44
N GLY A 205 -18.76 -8.70 7.64
CA GLY A 205 -19.72 -9.21 8.61
C GLY A 205 -19.21 -10.45 9.35
N TYR A 206 -20.06 -11.00 10.20
CA TYR A 206 -19.74 -12.20 10.96
C TYR A 206 -20.90 -13.18 10.97
N LYS A 207 -20.59 -14.44 11.31
CA LYS A 207 -21.59 -15.45 11.63
C LYS A 207 -21.09 -16.35 12.74
N VAL A 208 -21.99 -16.74 13.64
CA VAL A 208 -21.71 -17.65 14.75
C VAL A 208 -22.02 -19.09 14.32
N TYR A 209 -21.09 -19.99 14.60
CA TYR A 209 -21.20 -21.42 14.29
C TYR A 209 -21.11 -22.26 15.57
N ASN A 210 -22.06 -23.18 15.75
CA ASN A 210 -22.03 -24.14 16.84
C ASN A 210 -21.10 -25.31 16.48
N THR A 211 -19.85 -25.26 16.96
CA THR A 211 -18.80 -26.25 16.66
C THR A 211 -18.94 -27.55 17.46
N THR A 212 -20.08 -27.76 18.14
CA THR A 212 -20.41 -29.00 18.86
C THR A 212 -21.12 -30.05 17.98
N THR A 213 -21.70 -29.67 16.84
CA THR A 213 -22.65 -30.51 16.09
C THR A 213 -22.63 -30.26 14.57
N GLN A 214 -21.46 -30.28 13.91
CA GLN A 214 -21.43 -30.33 12.44
C GLN A 214 -20.71 -31.56 11.89
N ASN A 215 -21.45 -32.22 10.99
CA ASN A 215 -21.29 -33.56 10.46
C ASN A 215 -19.93 -33.79 9.77
N LYS A 216 -19.48 -35.04 9.86
CA LYS A 216 -18.52 -35.66 8.93
C LYS A 216 -19.09 -35.57 7.49
N GLY A 217 -18.87 -34.45 6.81
CA GLY A 217 -18.99 -34.38 5.37
C GLY A 217 -17.85 -35.23 4.78
N THR A 218 -18.22 -36.29 4.06
CA THR A 218 -17.29 -37.19 3.37
C THR A 218 -16.34 -36.39 2.47
N ALA A 219 -15.07 -36.34 2.87
CA ALA A 219 -14.01 -35.72 2.10
C ALA A 219 -13.67 -36.62 0.90
N ASN A 220 -14.25 -36.33 -0.26
CA ASN A 220 -13.61 -36.69 -1.52
C ASN A 220 -12.47 -35.69 -1.76
N ARG A 221 -11.26 -36.06 -1.30
CA ARG A 221 -10.02 -35.41 -1.71
C ARG A 221 -9.89 -35.54 -3.23
N ILE A 222 -9.95 -34.42 -3.94
CA ILE A 222 -9.42 -34.34 -5.30
C ILE A 222 -7.89 -34.31 -5.14
N LYS A 223 -7.21 -35.20 -5.85
CA LYS A 223 -5.74 -35.33 -5.87
C LYS A 223 -5.08 -34.11 -6.50
#